data_AF-A0A3M1JH83-F1
#
_entry.id   AF-A0A3M1JH83-F1
#
_cell.length_a   1.000
_cell.length_b   1.000
_cell.length_c   1.000
_cell.angle_alpha   90.00
_cell.angle_beta   90.00
_cell.angle_gamma   90.00
#
_symmetry.space_group_name_H-M   'P 1'
#
loop_
_entity.id
_entity.type
_entity.pdbx_description
1 polymer ?
#
loop_
_entity_poly.entity_id
_entity_poly.type
_entity_poly.pdbx_seq_one_letter_code
_entity_poly.pdbx_strand_id
1 'polypeptide(L)'
;MRNQISVKAVSLDASMKKGLPQGASLNPRLILAGKVFVQKNFLVSPPEEQMLEKGHAVLLMKRKPGTLPEAGELLETPVRLLGAPHSEGEAFLSFGDHESEIFEKRFGRKNVREFQIPSFDTIKSVSGVPLVLHKPHEKTCRFSVPVELVNRRWLDKIKKQGRLTVLATGAEMNSSFCILECTYDNKNQSLECSAMLSRDYGNTSIIENLERFSHDIQANLRNPPDIISADLHPSYNVSVLARRISEKLGIPKVSVQHHLAHAYSALASHGRVKKEFSAIVADGLGFGTDEKIWGGETFSGEARTGHLENHIQPGGDAATKEPWRMLFSILMKAAGEEIAAREVVNRGISEDEVSALKIQIDNRFNCPETSSCGRVLDAAACLLGLCRERTYEARPALLLESEAMKAVIREAKNGSIDYALNRTESVLSKKGILLKPVIKSENGKRILMTSPLFRFLLDNMGADRSFLALLVHYYIAQGMFEIVSFWGNENIFFTGGCAYNRIMASWLAGKGILLPRVSPGDGGIALGQAAAALFQDGKND
;
A
#
# COMPACT_ATOMS: atom_id res chain seq x y z
N MET A 1 31.67 -0.11 49.20
CA MET A 1 31.91 -0.90 47.97
C MET A 1 30.68 -0.75 47.07
N ARG A 2 30.75 0.16 46.09
CA ARG A 2 29.71 0.42 45.09
C ARG A 2 30.27 -0.06 43.75
N ASN A 3 29.61 -1.02 43.11
CA ASN A 3 29.93 -1.41 41.73
C ASN A 3 28.98 -0.69 40.78
N GLN A 4 29.51 0.27 40.03
CA GLN A 4 28.90 0.85 38.84
C GLN A 4 29.00 -0.17 37.69
N ILE A 5 27.87 -0.47 37.05
CA ILE A 5 27.83 -1.22 35.80
C ILE A 5 27.87 -0.19 34.66
N SER A 6 28.96 -0.19 33.90
CA SER A 6 29.12 0.62 32.68
C SER A 6 28.29 0.02 31.54
N VAL A 7 27.30 0.75 31.04
CA VAL A 7 26.61 0.43 29.79
C VAL A 7 27.51 0.87 28.64
N LYS A 8 28.11 -0.10 27.92
CA LYS A 8 28.80 0.18 26.66
C LYS A 8 27.77 0.38 25.55
N ALA A 9 27.68 1.60 25.04
CA ALA A 9 27.05 1.90 23.77
C ALA A 9 27.75 1.10 22.67
N VAL A 10 27.02 0.23 21.97
CA VAL A 10 27.49 -0.43 20.76
C VAL A 10 27.40 0.61 19.64
N SER A 11 28.55 1.18 19.25
CA SER A 11 28.64 2.00 18.06
C SER A 11 28.26 1.13 16.85
N LEU A 12 27.16 1.46 16.17
CA LEU A 12 26.86 0.90 14.87
C LEU A 12 27.94 1.38 13.89
N ASP A 13 28.66 0.39 13.38
CA ASP A 13 30.02 0.46 12.92
C ASP A 13 30.16 1.22 11.57
N ALA A 14 31.21 2.04 11.47
CA ALA A 14 31.63 2.74 10.25
C ALA A 14 32.19 1.80 9.17
N SER A 15 32.09 0.48 9.38
CA SER A 15 32.54 -0.58 8.47
C SER A 15 31.58 -0.85 7.30
N MET A 16 30.34 -0.35 7.32
CA MET A 16 29.34 -0.56 6.25
C MET A 16 29.65 0.14 4.90
N LYS A 17 30.69 0.97 4.80
CA LYS A 17 31.15 1.53 3.51
C LYS A 17 32.22 0.70 2.80
N LYS A 18 32.80 -0.32 3.43
CA LYS A 18 33.84 -1.15 2.80
C LYS A 18 33.24 -2.45 2.26
N GLY A 19 32.74 -2.40 1.03
CA GLY A 19 32.43 -3.63 0.29
C GLY A 19 31.34 -3.54 -0.78
N LEU A 20 30.53 -2.49 -0.79
CA LEU A 20 29.55 -2.28 -1.86
C LEU A 20 30.24 -1.58 -3.05
N PRO A 21 30.21 -2.17 -4.26
CA PRO A 21 30.66 -1.46 -5.45
C PRO A 21 29.82 -0.18 -5.61
N GLN A 22 30.47 0.94 -5.93
CA GLN A 22 29.79 2.18 -6.31
C GLN A 22 28.83 1.87 -7.47
N GLY A 23 27.53 2.05 -7.24
CA GLY A 23 26.48 1.81 -8.24
C GLY A 23 25.59 0.58 -8.02
N ALA A 24 25.79 -0.21 -6.95
CA ALA A 24 24.89 -1.32 -6.63
C ALA A 24 23.49 -0.81 -6.21
N SER A 25 22.46 -1.24 -6.94
CA SER A 25 21.05 -0.97 -6.67
C SER A 25 20.56 -1.90 -5.56
N LEU A 26 19.92 -1.34 -4.52
CA LEU A 26 19.25 -2.12 -3.47
C LEU A 26 17.82 -2.55 -3.86
N ASN A 27 17.45 -2.43 -5.14
CA ASN A 27 16.15 -2.91 -5.62
C ASN A 27 16.13 -4.44 -5.62
N PRO A 28 15.04 -5.07 -5.14
CA PRO A 28 14.87 -6.52 -5.24
C PRO A 28 14.92 -6.94 -6.72
N ARG A 29 15.85 -7.84 -7.09
CA ARG A 29 15.98 -8.45 -8.43
C ARG A 29 15.07 -9.65 -8.57
N LEU A 30 14.94 -10.21 -9.77
CA LEU A 30 14.29 -11.51 -10.02
C LEU A 30 15.34 -12.55 -10.46
N ILE A 31 15.22 -13.81 -10.04
CA ILE A 31 16.05 -14.99 -10.33
C ILE A 31 15.11 -16.12 -10.80
N LEU A 32 15.55 -17.21 -11.44
CA LEU A 32 14.69 -18.30 -11.95
C LEU A 32 14.99 -19.62 -11.20
N ALA A 33 14.01 -20.40 -10.72
CA ALA A 33 14.18 -21.62 -9.91
C ALA A 33 13.03 -22.64 -10.00
N GLY A 34 13.30 -23.94 -10.21
CA GLY A 34 12.23 -24.93 -10.43
C GLY A 34 11.39 -25.38 -9.20
N LYS A 35 10.21 -26.01 -9.42
CA LYS A 35 9.23 -26.45 -8.37
C LYS A 35 9.89 -27.16 -7.17
N VAL A 36 10.80 -28.10 -7.44
CA VAL A 36 11.52 -28.86 -6.42
C VAL A 36 12.40 -27.94 -5.55
N PHE A 37 13.03 -26.93 -6.16
CA PHE A 37 13.80 -25.92 -5.43
C PHE A 37 12.88 -25.08 -4.54
N VAL A 38 11.70 -24.69 -5.03
CA VAL A 38 10.74 -23.90 -4.25
C VAL A 38 10.27 -24.66 -3.01
N GLN A 39 9.77 -25.89 -3.19
CA GLN A 39 9.29 -26.72 -2.09
C GLN A 39 10.40 -27.07 -1.08
N LYS A 40 11.65 -27.21 -1.54
CA LYS A 40 12.79 -27.49 -0.67
C LYS A 40 13.18 -26.28 0.18
N ASN A 41 13.10 -25.07 -0.38
CA ASN A 41 13.69 -23.87 0.23
C ASN A 41 12.67 -22.88 0.82
N PHE A 42 11.38 -23.01 0.50
CA PHE A 42 10.32 -22.07 0.90
C PHE A 42 9.14 -22.78 1.57
N LEU A 43 8.45 -22.06 2.45
CA LEU A 43 7.17 -22.46 3.02
C LEU A 43 6.12 -22.28 1.92
N VAL A 44 5.42 -23.37 1.59
CA VAL A 44 4.40 -23.41 0.52
C VAL A 44 3.05 -23.72 1.17
N SER A 45 2.07 -22.81 1.06
CA SER A 45 0.69 -23.09 1.47
C SER A 45 -0.07 -23.89 0.39
N PRO A 46 -1.13 -24.66 0.72
CA PRO A 46 -1.86 -25.45 -0.28
C PRO A 46 -2.33 -24.66 -1.52
N PRO A 47 -2.79 -23.41 -1.38
CA PRO A 47 -3.18 -22.67 -2.55
C PRO A 47 -2.01 -21.96 -3.28
N GLU A 48 -0.82 -21.85 -2.67
CA GLU A 48 0.45 -21.53 -3.36
C GLU A 48 0.84 -22.63 -4.32
N GLU A 49 0.69 -23.86 -3.87
CA GLU A 49 1.00 -25.04 -4.65
C GLU A 49 0.11 -25.11 -5.89
N GLN A 50 -1.19 -24.80 -5.74
CA GLN A 50 -2.12 -24.69 -6.87
C GLN A 50 -1.73 -23.57 -7.85
N MET A 51 -1.10 -22.48 -7.39
CA MET A 51 -0.66 -21.38 -8.24
C MET A 51 0.66 -21.69 -8.96
N LEU A 52 1.59 -22.37 -8.29
CA LEU A 52 2.80 -22.93 -8.89
C LEU A 52 2.46 -23.92 -10.01
N GLU A 53 1.41 -24.72 -9.82
CA GLU A 53 0.93 -25.67 -10.84
C GLU A 53 0.28 -25.01 -12.04
N LYS A 54 -0.34 -23.84 -11.85
CA LYS A 54 -0.98 -23.08 -12.93
C LYS A 54 0.01 -22.30 -13.80
N GLY A 55 1.25 -22.03 -13.35
CA GLY A 55 2.33 -21.52 -14.20
C GLY A 55 2.32 -20.02 -14.54
N HIS A 56 1.57 -19.18 -13.81
CA HIS A 56 1.39 -17.75 -14.14
C HIS A 56 1.30 -16.84 -12.90
N ALA A 57 2.10 -17.09 -11.87
CA ALA A 57 2.00 -16.37 -10.61
C ALA A 57 3.37 -16.04 -10.06
N VAL A 58 3.44 -14.88 -9.43
CA VAL A 58 4.61 -14.46 -8.65
C VAL A 58 4.22 -14.37 -7.21
N LEU A 59 4.75 -15.30 -6.45
CA LEU A 59 4.45 -15.59 -5.07
C LEU A 59 5.50 -14.95 -4.18
N LEU A 60 5.09 -14.06 -3.28
CA LEU A 60 5.96 -13.71 -2.15
C LEU A 60 5.95 -14.91 -1.19
N MET A 61 7.08 -15.61 -1.05
CA MET A 61 7.14 -16.82 -0.23
C MET A 61 8.20 -16.70 0.86
N LYS A 62 7.87 -17.19 2.04
CA LYS A 62 8.81 -17.18 3.15
C LYS A 62 9.77 -18.35 3.03
N ARG A 63 11.06 -18.09 3.18
CA ARG A 63 12.09 -19.12 3.17
C ARG A 63 11.95 -20.07 4.37
N LYS A 64 12.25 -21.35 4.16
CA LYS A 64 12.50 -22.30 5.25
C LYS A 64 13.81 -21.92 5.96
N PRO A 65 13.85 -21.91 7.30
CA PRO A 65 15.09 -21.65 8.03
C PRO A 65 16.21 -22.62 7.60
N GLY A 66 17.45 -22.12 7.44
CA GLY A 66 18.63 -22.96 7.17
C GLY A 66 18.77 -23.54 5.75
N THR A 67 17.85 -23.28 4.81
CA THR A 67 17.87 -23.90 3.47
C THR A 67 18.67 -23.16 2.39
N LEU A 68 18.91 -21.85 2.55
CA LEU A 68 19.75 -21.00 1.69
C LEU A 68 20.85 -20.28 2.53
N PRO A 69 21.85 -19.58 1.95
CA PRO A 69 22.83 -18.85 2.75
C PRO A 69 22.19 -17.72 3.58
N GLU A 70 22.70 -17.44 4.78
CA GLU A 70 22.39 -16.23 5.54
C GLU A 70 23.35 -15.12 5.08
N ALA A 71 22.93 -14.29 4.12
CA ALA A 71 23.60 -13.01 3.88
C ALA A 71 23.10 -12.02 4.94
N GLY A 72 24.01 -11.48 5.77
CA GLY A 72 23.68 -10.65 6.93
C GLY A 72 22.72 -9.49 6.63
N GLU A 73 21.85 -9.18 7.60
CA GLU A 73 20.86 -8.08 7.72
C GLU A 73 19.95 -7.72 6.53
N LEU A 74 20.23 -8.16 5.29
CA LEU A 74 19.52 -7.80 4.06
C LEU A 74 18.43 -8.81 3.67
N LEU A 75 18.38 -9.98 4.31
CA LEU A 75 17.42 -11.06 4.04
C LEU A 75 16.29 -11.16 5.08
N GLU A 76 16.08 -10.13 5.91
CA GLU A 76 14.88 -10.08 6.75
C GLU A 76 13.59 -9.79 5.95
N THR A 77 13.68 -9.42 4.67
CA THR A 77 12.53 -9.28 3.78
C THR A 77 12.14 -10.62 3.12
N PRO A 78 10.83 -10.95 3.00
CA PRO A 78 10.41 -12.16 2.32
C PRO A 78 10.89 -12.21 0.86
N VAL A 79 11.41 -13.38 0.46
CA VAL A 79 11.90 -13.64 -0.90
C VAL A 79 10.71 -13.74 -1.86
N ARG A 80 10.77 -13.04 -3.00
CA ARG A 80 9.71 -13.06 -4.02
C ARG A 80 10.02 -14.13 -5.06
N LEU A 81 9.09 -15.04 -5.33
CA LEU A 81 9.19 -16.08 -6.36
C LEU A 81 8.28 -15.84 -7.56
N LEU A 82 8.76 -15.45 -8.75
CA LEU A 82 7.96 -15.40 -10.01
C LEU A 82 7.62 -16.83 -10.54
N GLY A 83 6.79 -16.95 -11.57
CA GLY A 83 6.52 -18.19 -12.32
C GLY A 83 5.89 -17.82 -13.65
N ALA A 84 6.40 -18.34 -14.77
CA ALA A 84 5.91 -18.04 -16.12
C ALA A 84 6.17 -19.20 -17.10
N PRO A 85 5.41 -19.29 -18.22
CA PRO A 85 4.95 -20.56 -18.76
C PRO A 85 5.74 -21.08 -19.98
N HIS A 86 5.45 -22.34 -20.33
CA HIS A 86 5.84 -23.08 -21.54
C HIS A 86 7.27 -23.64 -21.63
N SER A 87 7.80 -24.11 -20.50
CA SER A 87 8.68 -25.29 -20.48
C SER A 87 8.81 -25.74 -19.02
N GLU A 88 8.66 -27.04 -18.79
CA GLU A 88 8.83 -27.78 -17.54
C GLU A 88 9.30 -26.98 -16.30
N GLY A 89 8.36 -26.58 -15.43
CA GLY A 89 8.61 -26.53 -13.99
C GLY A 89 9.42 -25.36 -13.40
N GLU A 90 9.50 -24.20 -14.05
CA GLU A 90 10.29 -23.05 -13.57
C GLU A 90 9.47 -22.00 -12.77
N ALA A 91 9.85 -21.78 -11.51
CA ALA A 91 9.51 -20.58 -10.73
C ALA A 91 10.69 -19.60 -10.80
N PHE A 92 10.70 -18.55 -9.99
CA PHE A 92 11.70 -17.49 -9.97
C PHE A 92 11.94 -17.09 -8.51
N LEU A 93 12.91 -16.24 -8.17
CA LEU A 93 13.33 -15.83 -6.82
C LEU A 93 13.68 -14.35 -6.82
N SER A 94 13.94 -13.70 -5.69
CA SER A 94 14.28 -12.27 -5.66
C SER A 94 15.37 -11.97 -4.65
N PHE A 95 16.40 -11.24 -5.09
CA PHE A 95 17.65 -10.99 -4.36
C PHE A 95 18.19 -9.59 -4.67
N GLY A 96 18.96 -8.98 -3.77
CA GLY A 96 19.70 -7.75 -4.08
C GLY A 96 20.92 -7.99 -5.00
N ASP A 97 21.53 -6.92 -5.52
CA ASP A 97 22.69 -6.97 -6.43
C ASP A 97 23.82 -7.88 -5.95
N HIS A 98 24.18 -7.76 -4.67
CA HIS A 98 25.24 -8.57 -4.06
C HIS A 98 24.86 -10.05 -3.90
N GLU A 99 23.57 -10.33 -3.71
CA GLU A 99 23.03 -11.67 -3.46
C GLU A 99 22.86 -12.45 -4.77
N SER A 100 22.54 -11.76 -5.87
CA SER A 100 22.57 -12.34 -7.21
C SER A 100 23.95 -12.85 -7.59
N GLU A 101 25.03 -12.11 -7.28
CA GLU A 101 26.40 -12.58 -7.52
C GLU A 101 26.75 -13.83 -6.70
N ILE A 102 26.33 -13.91 -5.43
CA ILE A 102 26.55 -15.08 -4.57
C ILE A 102 25.77 -16.29 -5.10
N PHE A 103 24.53 -16.08 -5.53
CA PHE A 103 23.69 -17.12 -6.11
C PHE A 103 24.26 -17.62 -7.45
N GLU A 104 24.67 -16.73 -8.35
CA GLU A 104 25.29 -17.05 -9.64
C GLU A 104 26.61 -17.82 -9.47
N LYS A 105 27.46 -17.43 -8.52
CA LYS A 105 28.71 -18.13 -8.22
C LYS A 105 28.49 -19.57 -7.76
N ARG A 106 27.38 -19.85 -7.06
CA ARG A 106 27.12 -21.16 -6.46
C ARG A 106 26.25 -22.09 -7.31
N PHE A 107 25.35 -21.54 -8.12
CA PHE A 107 24.36 -22.30 -8.90
C PHE A 107 24.48 -22.14 -10.43
N GLY A 108 25.43 -21.32 -10.90
CA GLY A 108 25.79 -21.16 -12.31
C GLY A 108 24.90 -20.19 -13.10
N ARG A 109 25.51 -19.40 -14.00
CA ARG A 109 24.85 -18.35 -14.81
C ARG A 109 23.70 -18.83 -15.70
N LYS A 110 23.61 -20.12 -16.04
CA LYS A 110 22.54 -20.64 -16.91
C LYS A 110 21.14 -20.57 -16.29
N ASN A 111 21.06 -20.42 -14.96
CA ASN A 111 19.79 -20.42 -14.20
C ASN A 111 19.33 -19.01 -13.77
N VAL A 112 20.01 -17.95 -14.23
CA VAL A 112 19.70 -16.56 -13.85
C VAL A 112 19.41 -15.77 -15.12
N ARG A 113 18.19 -15.25 -15.24
CA ARG A 113 17.81 -14.24 -16.25
C ARG A 113 17.32 -13.00 -15.50
N GLU A 114 17.92 -11.86 -15.81
CA GLU A 114 17.63 -10.58 -15.17
C GLU A 114 16.30 -10.00 -15.68
N PHE A 115 15.44 -9.55 -14.76
CA PHE A 115 14.25 -8.77 -15.08
C PHE A 115 14.09 -7.62 -14.08
N GLN A 116 13.88 -6.41 -14.58
CA GLN A 116 13.60 -5.23 -13.76
C GLN A 116 12.12 -5.25 -13.34
N ILE A 117 11.83 -5.06 -12.04
CA ILE A 117 10.45 -5.05 -11.52
C ILE A 117 9.80 -3.70 -11.85
N PRO A 118 8.68 -3.66 -12.60
CA PRO A 118 7.86 -2.47 -12.72
C PRO A 118 6.89 -2.42 -11.53
N SER A 119 7.14 -1.49 -10.60
CA SER A 119 6.21 -0.99 -9.58
C SER A 119 5.62 -2.00 -8.55
N PHE A 120 5.15 -1.50 -7.40
CA PHE A 120 4.59 -2.31 -6.31
C PHE A 120 3.16 -2.82 -6.59
N ASP A 121 2.39 -2.19 -7.48
CA ASP A 121 0.96 -2.52 -7.69
C ASP A 121 0.67 -3.69 -8.60
N THR A 122 1.71 -4.31 -9.17
CA THR A 122 1.58 -5.60 -9.82
C THR A 122 1.19 -6.72 -8.84
N ILE A 123 1.22 -6.44 -7.53
CA ILE A 123 0.87 -7.33 -6.42
C ILE A 123 -0.65 -7.39 -6.22
N LYS A 124 -1.25 -8.59 -6.13
CA LYS A 124 -2.66 -8.79 -5.74
C LYS A 124 -2.74 -9.57 -4.41
N SER A 125 -3.65 -9.16 -3.53
CA SER A 125 -4.14 -9.99 -2.42
C SER A 125 -5.32 -10.83 -2.90
N VAL A 126 -5.31 -12.14 -2.64
CA VAL A 126 -6.50 -12.98 -2.74
C VAL A 126 -6.69 -13.68 -1.40
N SER A 127 -7.94 -13.75 -0.96
CA SER A 127 -8.40 -14.44 0.25
C SER A 127 -7.74 -15.81 0.44
N GLY A 128 -6.90 -15.94 1.48
CA GLY A 128 -6.41 -17.24 2.01
C GLY A 128 -5.22 -17.89 1.28
N VAL A 129 -4.54 -17.20 0.36
CA VAL A 129 -3.49 -17.72 -0.54
C VAL A 129 -2.55 -16.56 -0.90
N PRO A 130 -1.22 -16.68 -1.03
CA PRO A 130 -0.37 -15.50 -1.10
C PRO A 130 -0.46 -14.80 -2.43
N LEU A 131 0.07 -13.59 -2.35
CA LEU A 131 0.56 -12.74 -3.41
C LEU A 131 0.64 -13.43 -4.78
N VAL A 132 -0.16 -12.96 -5.73
CA VAL A 132 0.01 -13.29 -7.14
C VAL A 132 0.40 -12.00 -7.85
N LEU A 133 1.62 -11.88 -8.39
CA LEU A 133 1.77 -11.02 -9.58
C LEU A 133 1.12 -11.77 -10.73
N HIS A 134 0.02 -11.23 -11.24
CA HIS A 134 -0.41 -11.56 -12.59
C HIS A 134 0.48 -10.77 -13.55
N LYS A 135 0.83 -11.37 -14.69
CA LYS A 135 1.45 -10.67 -15.83
C LYS A 135 0.77 -9.31 -16.08
N PRO A 136 1.48 -8.32 -16.67
CA PRO A 136 0.97 -6.99 -17.03
C PRO A 136 -0.02 -7.08 -18.20
N HIS A 137 -1.04 -7.90 -18.06
CA HIS A 137 -2.16 -8.00 -18.98
C HIS A 137 -3.29 -7.14 -18.46
N GLU A 138 -3.95 -6.51 -19.42
CA GLU A 138 -5.22 -5.81 -19.22
C GLU A 138 -6.19 -6.68 -18.43
N LYS A 139 -6.85 -6.08 -17.44
CA LYS A 139 -7.87 -6.76 -16.63
C LYS A 139 -9.23 -6.21 -17.00
N THR A 140 -10.13 -7.08 -17.41
CA THR A 140 -11.53 -6.72 -17.57
C THR A 140 -12.28 -6.97 -16.27
N CYS A 141 -12.83 -5.92 -15.68
CA CYS A 141 -13.79 -6.02 -14.57
C CYS A 141 -15.20 -5.77 -15.11
N ARG A 142 -16.18 -6.52 -14.64
CA ARG A 142 -17.59 -6.29 -14.97
C ARG A 142 -18.35 -5.99 -13.70
N PHE A 143 -19.19 -4.97 -13.74
CA PHE A 143 -20.02 -4.59 -12.62
C PHE A 143 -21.33 -3.96 -13.09
N SER A 144 -22.33 -4.00 -12.22
CA SER A 144 -23.60 -3.32 -12.44
C SER A 144 -23.79 -2.13 -11.50
N VAL A 145 -24.50 -1.12 -12.01
CA VAL A 145 -24.87 0.10 -11.27
C VAL A 145 -26.38 0.31 -11.38
N PRO A 146 -27.12 0.43 -10.25
CA PRO A 146 -28.54 0.78 -10.30
C PRO A 146 -28.77 2.15 -10.95
N VAL A 147 -29.73 2.24 -11.87
CA VAL A 147 -29.92 3.43 -12.73
C VAL A 147 -30.37 4.66 -11.94
N GLU A 148 -31.04 4.47 -10.81
CA GLU A 148 -31.48 5.51 -9.89
C GLU A 148 -30.31 6.24 -9.22
N LEU A 149 -29.12 5.61 -9.18
CA LEU A 149 -27.92 6.23 -8.63
C LEU A 149 -27.14 7.01 -9.69
N VAL A 150 -27.31 6.64 -10.97
CA VAL A 150 -26.56 7.23 -12.09
C VAL A 150 -26.99 8.67 -12.31
N ASN A 151 -26.03 9.54 -12.59
CA ASN A 151 -26.32 10.91 -12.94
C ASN A 151 -27.25 10.98 -14.17
N ARG A 152 -28.32 11.77 -14.06
CA ARG A 152 -29.37 11.87 -15.08
C ARG A 152 -28.84 12.24 -16.47
N ARG A 153 -27.82 13.09 -16.56
CA ARG A 153 -27.17 13.46 -17.83
C ARG A 153 -26.61 12.25 -18.55
N TRP A 154 -25.93 11.36 -17.82
CA TRP A 154 -25.32 10.15 -18.37
C TRP A 154 -26.39 9.11 -18.71
N LEU A 155 -27.43 9.00 -17.89
CA LEU A 155 -28.57 8.13 -18.16
C LEU A 155 -29.34 8.54 -19.42
N ASP A 156 -29.55 9.84 -19.64
CA ASP A 156 -30.20 10.32 -20.86
C ASP A 156 -29.32 10.09 -22.09
N LYS A 157 -27.99 10.25 -21.93
CA LYS A 157 -27.02 10.01 -23.00
C LYS A 157 -26.98 8.53 -23.41
N ILE A 158 -26.88 7.61 -22.45
CA ILE A 158 -26.84 6.18 -22.73
C ILE A 158 -28.15 5.67 -23.34
N LYS A 159 -29.31 6.20 -22.91
CA LYS A 159 -30.61 5.88 -23.51
C LYS A 159 -30.72 6.36 -24.96
N LYS A 160 -30.06 7.45 -25.33
CA LYS A 160 -30.03 7.97 -26.71
C LYS A 160 -28.99 7.28 -27.59
N GLN A 161 -27.80 7.01 -27.07
CA GLN A 161 -26.65 6.53 -27.84
C GLN A 161 -26.42 5.01 -27.72
N GLY A 162 -27.14 4.34 -26.81
CA GLY A 162 -27.01 2.91 -26.52
C GLY A 162 -25.78 2.53 -25.69
N ARG A 163 -24.82 3.45 -25.48
CA ARG A 163 -23.60 3.24 -24.71
C ARG A 163 -23.11 4.52 -24.03
N LEU A 164 -22.28 4.35 -23.02
CA LEU A 164 -21.50 5.41 -22.38
C LEU A 164 -20.06 4.92 -22.21
N THR A 165 -19.09 5.73 -22.63
CA THR A 165 -17.66 5.42 -22.50
C THR A 165 -16.98 6.40 -21.54
N VAL A 166 -16.28 5.91 -20.52
CA VAL A 166 -15.47 6.73 -19.60
C VAL A 166 -14.00 6.37 -19.77
N LEU A 167 -13.15 7.39 -19.92
CA LEU A 167 -11.70 7.24 -19.78
C LEU A 167 -11.29 7.72 -18.39
N ALA A 168 -10.68 6.87 -17.58
CA ALA A 168 -10.07 7.26 -16.31
C ALA A 168 -8.55 7.16 -16.38
N THR A 169 -7.83 8.19 -15.94
CA THR A 169 -6.36 8.27 -16.09
C THR A 169 -5.55 7.81 -14.88
N GLY A 170 -6.20 7.37 -13.81
CA GLY A 170 -5.54 6.79 -12.64
C GLY A 170 -4.75 7.78 -11.79
N ALA A 171 -3.75 7.27 -11.08
CA ALA A 171 -2.80 8.01 -10.25
C ALA A 171 -1.43 8.15 -10.94
N GLU A 172 -0.53 8.98 -10.38
CA GLU A 172 0.80 9.23 -10.97
C GLU A 172 1.78 8.07 -10.74
N MET A 173 1.78 7.51 -9.53
CA MET A 173 2.56 6.32 -9.17
C MET A 173 1.81 5.07 -9.59
N ASN A 174 2.58 4.04 -10.00
CA ASN A 174 2.06 2.73 -10.40
C ASN A 174 0.86 2.83 -11.38
N SER A 175 1.02 3.74 -12.33
CA SER A 175 -0.08 4.33 -13.07
C SER A 175 -0.73 3.31 -13.99
N SER A 176 -2.05 3.33 -14.02
CA SER A 176 -2.90 2.59 -14.95
C SER A 176 -4.02 3.50 -15.44
N PHE A 177 -4.56 3.24 -16.63
CA PHE A 177 -5.79 3.86 -17.11
C PHE A 177 -6.91 2.83 -17.17
N CYS A 178 -8.15 3.31 -17.18
CA CYS A 178 -9.32 2.47 -17.35
C CYS A 178 -10.22 3.01 -18.45
N ILE A 179 -10.65 2.13 -19.35
CA ILE A 179 -11.72 2.42 -20.31
C ILE A 179 -12.95 1.65 -19.84
N LEU A 180 -13.99 2.38 -19.45
CA LEU A 180 -15.26 1.83 -19.02
C LEU A 180 -16.28 1.98 -20.14
N GLU A 181 -16.92 0.89 -20.51
CA GLU A 181 -18.07 0.91 -21.41
C GLU A 181 -19.29 0.41 -20.65
N CYS A 182 -20.36 1.20 -20.63
CA CYS A 182 -21.62 0.82 -20.02
C CYS A 182 -22.73 0.77 -21.08
N THR A 183 -23.66 -0.17 -20.90
CA THR A 183 -24.93 -0.27 -21.64
C THR A 183 -26.11 -0.30 -20.67
N TYR A 184 -27.29 0.09 -21.14
CA TYR A 184 -28.51 0.09 -20.34
C TYR A 184 -29.22 -1.27 -20.43
N ASP A 185 -29.43 -1.94 -19.30
CA ASP A 185 -30.26 -3.14 -19.22
C ASP A 185 -31.69 -2.77 -18.79
N ASN A 186 -32.61 -2.79 -19.77
CA ASN A 186 -34.03 -2.55 -19.55
C ASN A 186 -34.68 -3.52 -18.56
N LYS A 187 -34.21 -4.78 -18.48
CA LYS A 187 -34.86 -5.80 -17.65
C LYS A 187 -34.55 -5.61 -16.17
N ASN A 188 -33.29 -5.34 -15.87
CA ASN A 188 -32.80 -5.21 -14.50
C ASN A 188 -32.79 -3.76 -13.99
N GLN A 189 -33.10 -2.78 -14.85
CA GLN A 189 -33.00 -1.35 -14.53
C GLN A 189 -31.61 -1.01 -13.98
N SER A 190 -30.58 -1.54 -14.64
CA SER A 190 -29.17 -1.35 -14.29
C SER A 190 -28.35 -0.88 -15.48
N LEU A 191 -27.22 -0.24 -15.20
CA LEU A 191 -26.12 -0.14 -16.15
C LEU A 191 -25.23 -1.37 -16.00
N GLU A 192 -25.03 -2.08 -17.09
CA GLU A 192 -24.05 -3.16 -17.16
C GLU A 192 -22.76 -2.60 -17.74
N CYS A 193 -21.69 -2.63 -16.96
CA CYS A 193 -20.44 -1.99 -17.30
C CYS A 193 -19.30 -3.00 -17.44
N SER A 194 -18.47 -2.79 -18.45
CA SER A 194 -17.23 -3.52 -18.71
C SER A 194 -16.06 -2.55 -18.66
N ALA A 195 -15.21 -2.72 -17.66
CA ALA A 195 -14.06 -1.87 -17.38
C ALA A 195 -12.77 -2.58 -17.78
N MET A 196 -12.08 -2.06 -18.80
CA MET A 196 -10.75 -2.50 -19.17
C MET A 196 -9.72 -1.67 -18.39
N LEU A 197 -9.11 -2.27 -17.38
CA LEU A 197 -7.98 -1.70 -16.66
C LEU A 197 -6.69 -2.07 -17.39
N SER A 198 -5.87 -1.07 -17.72
CA SER A 198 -4.63 -1.27 -18.45
C SER A 198 -3.57 -2.04 -17.64
N ARG A 199 -2.46 -2.34 -18.29
CA ARG A 199 -1.20 -2.65 -17.60
C ARG A 199 -0.72 -1.47 -16.75
N ASP A 200 0.26 -1.74 -15.91
CA ASP A 200 0.98 -0.77 -15.09
C ASP A 200 2.11 -0.10 -15.89
N TYR A 201 2.17 1.22 -15.84
CA TYR A 201 3.19 2.06 -16.50
C TYR A 201 4.22 2.61 -15.52
N GLY A 202 4.11 2.28 -14.22
CA GLY A 202 4.98 2.79 -13.17
C GLY A 202 4.75 4.27 -12.90
N ASN A 203 5.82 4.98 -12.58
CA ASN A 203 5.77 6.41 -12.25
C ASN A 203 5.70 7.28 -13.52
N THR A 204 4.60 7.99 -13.70
CA THR A 204 4.35 8.86 -14.87
C THR A 204 4.92 10.27 -14.76
N SER A 205 5.64 10.59 -13.68
CA SER A 205 6.57 11.74 -13.67
C SER A 205 7.79 11.51 -14.58
N ILE A 206 8.05 10.26 -14.95
CA ILE A 206 9.03 9.90 -15.98
C ILE A 206 8.35 10.04 -17.35
N ILE A 207 8.91 10.91 -18.20
CA ILE A 207 8.30 11.31 -19.49
C ILE A 207 8.06 10.09 -20.38
N GLU A 208 9.01 9.16 -20.46
CA GLU A 208 8.90 7.96 -21.28
C GLU A 208 7.76 7.03 -20.83
N ASN A 209 7.42 7.05 -19.53
CA ASN A 209 6.27 6.32 -19.02
C ASN A 209 4.97 7.01 -19.41
N LEU A 210 4.91 8.34 -19.29
CA LEU A 210 3.74 9.13 -19.67
C LEU A 210 3.45 9.07 -21.18
N GLU A 211 4.48 9.07 -22.02
CA GLU A 211 4.33 8.95 -23.47
C GLU A 211 3.75 7.58 -23.86
N ARG A 212 4.29 6.49 -23.29
CA ARG A 212 3.75 5.14 -23.48
C ARG A 212 2.31 5.03 -22.98
N PHE A 213 2.03 5.61 -21.82
CA PHE A 213 0.69 5.68 -21.24
C PHE A 213 -0.29 6.40 -22.18
N SER A 214 0.08 7.58 -22.68
CA SER A 214 -0.74 8.35 -23.62
C SER A 214 -0.93 7.64 -24.96
N HIS A 215 0.10 6.97 -25.47
CA HIS A 215 0.02 6.20 -26.71
C HIS A 215 -0.96 5.03 -26.58
N ASP A 216 -0.85 4.26 -25.50
CA ASP A 216 -1.70 3.09 -25.28
C ASP A 216 -3.16 3.49 -24.99
N ILE A 217 -3.41 4.68 -24.41
CA ILE A 217 -4.77 5.25 -24.34
C ILE A 217 -5.35 5.45 -25.76
N GLN A 218 -4.59 6.08 -26.66
CA GLN A 218 -5.05 6.34 -28.02
C GLN A 218 -5.25 5.06 -28.81
N ALA A 219 -4.38 4.06 -28.63
CA ALA A 219 -4.47 2.77 -29.30
C ALA A 219 -5.70 1.95 -28.85
N ASN A 220 -6.10 2.07 -27.58
CA ASN A 220 -7.21 1.30 -27.03
C ASN A 220 -8.57 2.00 -27.11
N LEU A 221 -8.60 3.33 -27.24
CA LEU A 221 -9.84 4.07 -27.44
C LEU A 221 -10.34 3.92 -28.88
N ARG A 222 -11.35 3.07 -29.07
CA ARG A 222 -12.02 2.88 -30.38
C ARG A 222 -12.85 4.09 -30.81
N ASN A 223 -13.38 4.83 -29.84
CA ASN A 223 -14.20 6.01 -30.03
C ASN A 223 -13.78 7.09 -29.02
N PRO A 224 -14.04 8.39 -29.29
CA PRO A 224 -13.89 9.43 -28.29
C PRO A 224 -14.69 9.06 -27.01
N PRO A 225 -14.12 9.23 -25.81
CA PRO A 225 -14.84 8.99 -24.58
C PRO A 225 -15.99 10.00 -24.42
N ASP A 226 -16.95 9.68 -23.57
CA ASP A 226 -18.06 10.57 -23.23
C ASP A 226 -17.76 11.40 -21.97
N ILE A 227 -16.87 10.88 -21.12
CA ILE A 227 -16.45 11.46 -19.85
C ILE A 227 -14.96 11.13 -19.66
N ILE A 228 -14.20 12.07 -19.14
CA ILE A 228 -12.83 11.84 -18.67
C ILE A 228 -12.81 11.97 -17.14
N SER A 229 -12.23 10.99 -16.45
CA SER A 229 -12.08 10.97 -15.00
C SER A 229 -10.59 11.00 -14.63
N ALA A 230 -10.24 11.75 -13.60
CA ALA A 230 -8.85 11.87 -13.15
C ALA A 230 -8.78 12.05 -11.63
N ASP A 231 -7.58 11.93 -11.07
CA ASP A 231 -7.34 12.23 -9.66
C ASP A 231 -7.62 13.72 -9.39
N LEU A 232 -8.07 14.02 -8.17
CA LEU A 232 -8.27 15.38 -7.69
C LEU A 232 -6.96 16.18 -7.66
N HIS A 233 -5.81 15.53 -7.52
CA HIS A 233 -4.52 16.22 -7.49
C HIS A 233 -4.25 16.98 -8.80
N PRO A 234 -4.11 18.32 -8.77
CA PRO A 234 -4.11 19.15 -9.97
C PRO A 234 -2.83 19.05 -10.79
N SER A 235 -1.72 18.62 -10.16
CA SER A 235 -0.37 18.63 -10.73
C SER A 235 0.15 17.25 -11.14
N TYR A 236 -0.63 16.17 -10.94
CA TYR A 236 -0.22 14.87 -11.46
C TYR A 236 -0.18 14.90 -12.98
N ASN A 237 0.86 14.31 -13.58
CA ASN A 237 1.04 14.33 -15.02
C ASN A 237 -0.14 13.69 -15.76
N VAL A 238 -0.72 12.63 -15.20
CA VAL A 238 -1.94 11.98 -15.71
C VAL A 238 -3.19 12.86 -15.58
N SER A 239 -3.31 13.68 -14.52
CA SER A 239 -4.40 14.66 -14.36
C SER A 239 -4.27 15.83 -15.34
N VAL A 240 -3.04 16.27 -15.60
CA VAL A 240 -2.75 17.28 -16.63
C VAL A 240 -3.07 16.74 -18.03
N LEU A 241 -2.70 15.48 -18.32
CA LEU A 241 -3.05 14.80 -19.56
C LEU A 241 -4.58 14.72 -19.73
N ALA A 242 -5.32 14.30 -18.69
CA ALA A 242 -6.77 14.25 -18.71
C ALA A 242 -7.41 15.61 -19.04
N ARG A 243 -6.90 16.70 -18.42
CA ARG A 243 -7.34 18.07 -18.70
C ARG A 243 -7.11 18.45 -20.17
N ARG A 244 -5.92 18.19 -20.71
CA ARG A 244 -5.59 18.48 -22.12
C ARG A 244 -6.48 17.70 -23.10
N ILE A 245 -6.78 16.44 -22.81
CA ILE A 245 -7.69 15.63 -23.64
C ILE A 245 -9.12 16.18 -23.58
N SER A 246 -9.58 16.56 -22.37
CA SER A 246 -10.89 17.17 -22.15
C SER A 246 -11.07 18.46 -22.95
N GLU A 247 -10.11 19.40 -22.84
CA GLU A 247 -10.10 20.67 -23.57
C GLU A 247 -10.06 20.46 -25.09
N LYS A 248 -9.17 19.57 -25.57
CA LYS A 248 -9.00 19.31 -27.00
C LYS A 248 -10.24 18.72 -27.66
N LEU A 249 -10.98 17.87 -26.94
CA LEU A 249 -12.14 17.16 -27.48
C LEU A 249 -13.48 17.81 -27.10
N GLY A 250 -13.48 18.83 -26.24
CA GLY A 250 -14.70 19.43 -25.69
C GLY A 250 -15.52 18.44 -24.84
N ILE A 251 -14.85 17.51 -24.16
CA ILE A 251 -15.47 16.45 -23.36
C ILE A 251 -15.40 16.83 -21.87
N PRO A 252 -16.46 16.62 -21.09
CA PRO A 252 -16.48 16.92 -19.65
C PRO A 252 -15.45 16.10 -18.87
N LYS A 253 -14.83 16.76 -17.88
CA LYS A 253 -13.88 16.14 -16.94
C LYS A 253 -14.49 16.03 -15.54
N VAL A 254 -14.25 14.91 -14.88
CA VAL A 254 -14.60 14.64 -13.48
C VAL A 254 -13.31 14.43 -12.69
N SER A 255 -13.17 15.11 -11.56
CA SER A 255 -12.06 14.91 -10.63
C SER A 255 -12.54 14.13 -9.42
N VAL A 256 -11.93 12.97 -9.17
CA VAL A 256 -12.32 12.06 -8.08
C VAL A 256 -11.24 12.08 -7.01
N GLN A 257 -11.64 12.22 -5.75
CA GLN A 257 -10.71 12.18 -4.62
C GLN A 257 -10.04 10.80 -4.54
N HIS A 258 -8.72 10.78 -4.35
CA HIS A 258 -7.86 9.60 -4.38
C HIS A 258 -8.34 8.41 -3.53
N HIS A 259 -8.70 8.65 -2.27
CA HIS A 259 -9.16 7.59 -1.35
C HIS A 259 -10.59 7.12 -1.67
N LEU A 260 -11.46 8.01 -2.17
CA LEU A 260 -12.75 7.59 -2.72
C LEU A 260 -12.57 6.73 -3.97
N ALA A 261 -11.60 7.04 -4.83
CA ALA A 261 -11.28 6.18 -5.98
C ALA A 261 -10.80 4.79 -5.52
N HIS A 262 -9.96 4.68 -4.50
CA HIS A 262 -9.63 3.38 -3.89
C HIS A 262 -10.87 2.61 -3.43
N ALA A 263 -11.80 3.27 -2.74
CA ALA A 263 -13.04 2.66 -2.27
C ALA A 263 -13.90 2.17 -3.44
N TYR A 264 -14.18 3.02 -4.42
CA TYR A 264 -14.96 2.66 -5.62
C TYR A 264 -14.30 1.54 -6.43
N SER A 265 -12.97 1.50 -6.48
CA SER A 265 -12.23 0.40 -7.13
C SER A 265 -12.50 -0.93 -6.44
N ALA A 266 -12.49 -0.94 -5.11
CA ALA A 266 -12.83 -2.12 -4.32
C ALA A 266 -14.28 -2.58 -4.60
N LEU A 267 -15.26 -1.67 -4.56
CA LEU A 267 -16.66 -1.97 -4.90
C LEU A 267 -16.80 -2.57 -6.31
N ALA A 268 -16.25 -1.88 -7.32
CA ALA A 268 -16.33 -2.29 -8.72
C ALA A 268 -15.72 -3.68 -8.94
N SER A 269 -14.64 -4.00 -8.23
CA SER A 269 -14.00 -5.31 -8.32
C SER A 269 -14.87 -6.47 -7.80
N HIS A 270 -15.90 -6.18 -7.00
CA HIS A 270 -16.88 -7.18 -6.51
C HIS A 270 -18.18 -7.22 -7.33
N GLY A 271 -18.25 -6.47 -8.43
CA GLY A 271 -19.30 -6.61 -9.44
C GLY A 271 -20.57 -5.78 -9.20
N ARG A 272 -20.64 -4.99 -8.13
CA ARG A 272 -21.74 -4.05 -7.90
C ARG A 272 -21.21 -2.75 -7.31
N VAL A 273 -21.61 -1.62 -7.89
CA VAL A 273 -21.24 -0.29 -7.40
C VAL A 273 -22.49 0.44 -6.94
N LYS A 274 -22.43 0.99 -5.73
CA LYS A 274 -23.48 1.80 -5.11
C LYS A 274 -22.83 2.94 -4.30
N LYS A 275 -23.63 3.93 -3.90
CA LYS A 275 -23.19 5.02 -3.00
C LYS A 275 -23.20 4.62 -1.52
N GLU A 276 -23.93 3.58 -1.17
CA GLU A 276 -24.00 3.03 0.19
C GLU A 276 -22.89 1.98 0.35
N PHE A 277 -21.80 2.36 1.00
CA PHE A 277 -20.69 1.48 1.32
C PHE A 277 -19.95 1.97 2.54
N SER A 278 -19.11 1.11 3.11
CA SER A 278 -18.13 1.52 4.10
C SER A 278 -16.74 1.12 3.65
N ALA A 279 -15.74 1.97 3.88
CA ALA A 279 -14.38 1.67 3.47
C ALA A 279 -13.37 2.14 4.52
N ILE A 280 -12.37 1.31 4.76
CA ILE A 280 -11.09 1.68 5.37
C ILE A 280 -10.11 1.87 4.21
N VAL A 281 -9.55 3.07 4.09
CA VAL A 281 -8.56 3.37 3.05
C VAL A 281 -7.25 3.76 3.72
N ALA A 282 -6.26 2.87 3.65
CA ALA A 282 -4.95 3.07 4.27
C ALA A 282 -3.87 3.12 3.20
N ASP A 283 -3.14 4.23 3.13
CA ASP A 283 -2.19 4.53 2.07
C ASP A 283 -0.98 5.34 2.57
N GLY A 284 0.01 5.51 1.68
CA GLY A 284 1.16 6.38 1.88
C GLY A 284 0.83 7.86 1.68
N LEU A 285 0.11 8.21 0.61
CA LEU A 285 -0.19 9.60 0.27
C LEU A 285 -1.44 9.66 -0.59
N GLY A 286 -2.38 10.53 -0.23
CA GLY A 286 -3.46 10.95 -1.12
C GLY A 286 -3.88 12.38 -0.84
N PHE A 287 -4.20 13.12 -1.90
CA PHE A 287 -4.61 14.53 -1.78
C PHE A 287 -5.98 14.65 -1.10
N GLY A 288 -6.01 15.30 0.06
CA GLY A 288 -7.22 15.56 0.80
C GLY A 288 -8.05 16.70 0.21
N THR A 289 -9.34 16.76 0.55
CA THR A 289 -10.21 17.88 0.17
C THR A 289 -10.07 19.10 1.09
N ASP A 290 -9.25 19.00 2.13
CA ASP A 290 -8.97 20.00 3.16
C ASP A 290 -7.50 20.47 3.12
N GLU A 291 -6.83 20.30 1.98
CA GLU A 291 -5.41 20.64 1.74
C GLU A 291 -4.41 19.83 2.59
N LYS A 292 -4.88 18.82 3.33
CA LYS A 292 -4.05 17.89 4.10
C LYS A 292 -3.69 16.66 3.28
N ILE A 293 -2.63 15.97 3.70
CA ILE A 293 -2.26 14.67 3.15
C ILE A 293 -3.07 13.61 3.88
N TRP A 294 -3.88 12.85 3.15
CA TRP A 294 -4.64 11.73 3.70
C TRP A 294 -3.87 10.42 3.47
N GLY A 295 -4.27 9.37 4.19
CA GLY A 295 -3.74 8.01 3.98
C GLY A 295 -4.10 7.04 5.10
N GLY A 296 -5.08 7.37 5.93
CA GLY A 296 -5.54 6.51 7.01
C GLY A 296 -6.97 6.88 7.33
N GLU A 297 -7.86 6.70 6.35
CA GLU A 297 -9.21 7.25 6.35
C GLU A 297 -10.27 6.17 6.48
N THR A 298 -11.44 6.55 6.99
CA THR A 298 -12.66 5.74 6.91
C THR A 298 -13.78 6.55 6.26
N PHE A 299 -14.62 5.84 5.50
CA PHE A 299 -15.72 6.42 4.74
C PHE A 299 -17.02 5.66 5.02
N SER A 300 -18.13 6.40 5.02
CA SER A 300 -19.49 5.89 4.86
C SER A 300 -20.10 6.59 3.65
N GLY A 301 -20.29 5.84 2.57
CA GLY A 301 -20.46 6.39 1.23
C GLY A 301 -19.30 7.33 0.88
N GLU A 302 -19.62 8.52 0.36
CA GLU A 302 -18.61 9.52 0.01
C GLU A 302 -18.19 10.40 1.20
N ALA A 303 -18.82 10.23 2.38
CA ALA A 303 -18.52 11.02 3.56
C ALA A 303 -17.32 10.45 4.31
N ARG A 304 -16.29 11.27 4.56
CA ARG A 304 -15.16 10.94 5.43
C ARG A 304 -15.62 10.92 6.89
N THR A 305 -15.72 9.74 7.48
CA THR A 305 -16.30 9.51 8.82
C THR A 305 -15.27 9.36 9.94
N GLY A 306 -14.00 9.19 9.60
CA GLY A 306 -12.92 9.09 10.57
C GLY A 306 -11.55 8.94 9.93
N HIS A 307 -10.50 9.11 10.72
CA HIS A 307 -9.12 9.07 10.24
C HIS A 307 -8.09 8.78 11.34
N LEU A 308 -6.85 8.48 10.96
CA LEU A 308 -5.71 8.48 11.87
C LEU A 308 -5.42 9.90 12.37
N GLU A 309 -4.92 10.02 13.59
CA GLU A 309 -4.45 11.28 14.14
C GLU A 309 -3.50 12.01 13.19
N ASN A 310 -3.79 13.29 12.95
CA ASN A 310 -2.93 14.14 12.14
C ASN A 310 -1.61 14.45 12.86
N HIS A 311 -0.53 14.35 12.09
CA HIS A 311 0.82 14.74 12.47
C HIS A 311 1.40 15.71 11.45
N ILE A 312 2.40 16.48 11.87
CA ILE A 312 3.17 17.31 10.93
C ILE A 312 4.11 16.39 10.14
N GLN A 313 4.22 16.62 8.84
CA GLN A 313 5.15 15.94 7.94
C GLN A 313 6.27 16.91 7.53
N PRO A 314 7.38 17.00 8.29
CA PRO A 314 8.35 18.06 8.08
C PRO A 314 9.20 17.81 6.82
N GLY A 315 9.20 18.77 5.90
CA GLY A 315 9.93 18.68 4.63
C GLY A 315 9.19 17.95 3.52
N GLY A 316 7.87 17.70 3.66
CA GLY A 316 7.06 17.08 2.62
C GLY A 316 7.63 15.72 2.17
N ASP A 317 8.08 15.63 0.92
CA ASP A 317 8.68 14.41 0.36
C ASP A 317 9.95 13.95 1.09
N ALA A 318 10.69 14.87 1.74
CA ALA A 318 11.86 14.52 2.53
C ALA A 318 11.49 13.57 3.68
N ALA A 319 10.37 13.79 4.37
CA ALA A 319 9.89 12.91 5.43
C ALA A 319 9.54 11.49 4.94
N THR A 320 9.26 11.35 3.64
CA THR A 320 9.04 10.04 3.02
C THR A 320 10.37 9.31 2.75
N LYS A 321 11.45 10.04 2.44
CA LYS A 321 12.81 9.49 2.26
C LYS A 321 13.52 9.22 3.58
N GLU A 322 13.21 10.04 4.59
CA GLU A 322 13.85 10.08 5.90
C GLU A 322 12.80 9.87 7.01
N PRO A 323 12.36 8.61 7.26
CA PRO A 323 11.34 8.29 8.26
C PRO A 323 11.56 8.86 9.66
N TRP A 324 12.81 9.15 10.03
CA TRP A 324 13.14 9.77 11.32
C TRP A 324 12.50 11.16 11.51
N ARG A 325 12.20 11.89 10.42
CA ARG A 325 11.49 13.17 10.49
C ARG A 325 10.06 13.00 10.98
N MET A 326 9.36 11.99 10.47
CA MET A 326 8.02 11.63 10.96
C MET A 326 8.08 11.12 12.40
N LEU A 327 9.07 10.29 12.73
CA LEU A 327 9.29 9.82 14.09
C LEU A 327 9.45 10.99 15.07
N PHE A 328 10.29 11.97 14.74
CA PHE A 328 10.49 13.16 15.55
C PHE A 328 9.16 13.91 15.78
N SER A 329 8.41 14.21 14.71
CA SER A 329 7.13 14.92 14.84
C SER A 329 6.11 14.17 15.69
N ILE A 330 6.01 12.84 15.54
CA ILE A 330 5.04 12.04 16.30
C ILE A 330 5.45 11.98 17.78
N LEU A 331 6.75 11.80 18.07
CA LEU A 331 7.27 11.77 19.44
C LEU A 331 7.18 13.13 20.14
N MET A 332 7.38 14.25 19.44
CA MET A 332 7.16 15.58 20.01
C MET A 332 5.75 15.69 20.59
N LYS A 333 4.75 15.21 19.85
CA LYS A 333 3.34 15.19 20.28
C LYS A 333 3.07 14.14 21.37
N ALA A 334 3.70 12.97 21.30
CA ALA A 334 3.43 11.84 22.18
C ALA A 334 4.16 11.89 23.54
N ALA A 335 5.35 12.46 23.58
CA ALA A 335 6.26 12.39 24.73
C ALA A 335 6.98 13.70 25.05
N GLY A 336 6.81 14.74 24.23
CA GLY A 336 7.49 16.02 24.37
C GLY A 336 8.81 16.09 23.61
N GLU A 337 9.26 17.33 23.39
CA GLU A 337 10.39 17.66 22.53
C GLU A 337 11.72 17.04 22.98
N GLU A 338 12.07 17.19 24.25
CA GLU A 338 13.35 16.70 24.79
C GLU A 338 13.51 15.18 24.57
N ILE A 339 12.43 14.43 24.81
CA ILE A 339 12.40 12.99 24.58
C ILE A 339 12.49 12.69 23.08
N ALA A 340 11.73 13.40 22.24
CA ALA A 340 11.77 13.21 20.79
C ALA A 340 13.18 13.43 20.22
N ALA A 341 13.84 14.52 20.61
CA ALA A 341 15.19 14.86 20.19
C ALA A 341 16.20 13.79 20.61
N ARG A 342 16.18 13.39 21.89
CA ARG A 342 17.05 12.32 22.40
C ARG A 342 16.88 11.01 21.63
N GLU A 343 15.63 10.62 21.33
CA GLU A 343 15.37 9.36 20.63
C GLU A 343 15.87 9.35 19.19
N VAL A 344 15.75 10.45 18.45
CA VAL A 344 16.29 10.51 17.08
C VAL A 344 17.82 10.62 17.07
N VAL A 345 18.42 11.34 18.03
CA VAL A 345 19.89 11.41 18.18
C VAL A 345 20.47 10.03 18.52
N ASN A 346 19.83 9.29 19.43
CA ASN A 346 20.22 7.91 19.76
C ASN A 346 20.17 6.95 18.56
N ARG A 347 19.46 7.33 17.49
CA ARG A 347 19.38 6.58 16.22
C ARG A 347 20.34 7.10 15.16
N GLY A 348 21.28 7.96 15.54
CA GLY A 348 22.39 8.43 14.71
C GLY A 348 22.06 9.64 13.84
N ILE A 349 21.04 10.42 14.19
CA ILE A 349 20.79 11.75 13.61
C ILE A 349 21.59 12.79 14.39
N SER A 350 22.23 13.75 13.70
CA SER A 350 23.01 14.78 14.40
C SER A 350 22.13 15.78 15.14
N GLU A 351 22.64 16.37 16.22
CA GLU A 351 21.92 17.40 16.97
C GLU A 351 21.59 18.64 16.11
N ASP A 352 22.46 18.96 15.13
CA ASP A 352 22.25 20.04 14.17
C ASP A 352 21.06 19.75 13.24
N GLU A 353 20.93 18.52 12.73
CA GLU A 353 19.79 18.10 11.90
C GLU A 353 18.47 18.15 12.69
N VAL A 354 18.48 17.73 13.95
CA VAL A 354 17.31 17.80 14.84
C VAL A 354 16.92 19.25 15.10
N SER A 355 17.90 20.11 15.38
CA SER A 355 17.69 21.54 15.60
C SER A 355 17.11 22.23 14.36
N ALA A 356 17.65 21.92 13.18
CA ALA A 356 17.12 22.42 11.91
C ALA A 356 15.69 21.95 11.65
N LEU A 357 15.38 20.66 11.90
CA LEU A 357 14.03 20.12 11.77
C LEU A 357 13.05 20.80 12.72
N LYS A 358 13.48 21.08 13.95
CA LYS A 358 12.68 21.80 14.94
C LYS A 358 12.33 23.20 14.45
N ILE A 359 13.32 23.97 14.00
CA ILE A 359 13.10 25.31 13.43
C ILE A 359 12.12 25.22 12.25
N GLN A 360 12.23 24.20 11.41
CA GLN A 360 11.31 23.97 10.31
C GLN A 360 9.85 23.78 10.79
N ILE A 361 9.65 22.95 11.82
CA ILE A 361 8.34 22.67 12.41
C ILE A 361 7.75 23.92 13.09
N ASP A 362 8.53 24.62 13.92
CA ASP A 362 8.08 25.82 14.65
C ASP A 362 7.60 26.92 13.69
N ASN A 363 8.28 27.09 12.56
CA ASN A 363 7.93 28.06 11.53
C ASN A 363 6.92 27.54 10.50
N ARG A 364 6.46 26.29 10.63
CA ARG A 364 5.56 25.60 9.69
C ARG A 364 6.02 25.65 8.22
N PHE A 365 7.34 25.65 7.99
CA PHE A 365 7.90 25.75 6.65
C PHE A 365 7.96 24.37 5.97
N ASN A 366 7.19 24.16 4.89
CA ASN A 366 7.07 22.85 4.22
C ASN A 366 6.68 21.71 5.19
N CYS A 367 5.72 21.98 6.06
CA CYS A 367 5.26 21.10 7.13
C CYS A 367 3.76 20.78 6.98
N PRO A 368 3.31 20.14 5.87
CA PRO A 368 1.91 19.77 5.72
C PRO A 368 1.47 18.82 6.85
N GLU A 369 0.19 18.85 7.19
CA GLU A 369 -0.41 17.84 8.08
C GLU A 369 -0.74 16.56 7.30
N THR A 370 -0.54 15.41 7.95
CA THR A 370 -0.80 14.09 7.38
C THR A 370 -1.52 13.16 8.35
N SER A 371 -2.51 12.43 7.84
CA SER A 371 -3.14 11.26 8.49
C SER A 371 -2.68 9.94 7.86
N SER A 372 -1.53 9.94 7.18
CA SER A 372 -1.01 8.77 6.44
C SER A 372 -0.69 7.57 7.33
N CYS A 373 -1.32 6.43 7.04
CA CYS A 373 -0.98 5.14 7.63
C CYS A 373 0.45 4.73 7.25
N GLY A 374 0.86 4.96 6.00
CA GLY A 374 2.22 4.68 5.56
C GLY A 374 3.26 5.43 6.39
N ARG A 375 3.05 6.72 6.66
CA ARG A 375 3.98 7.51 7.50
C ARG A 375 4.02 7.05 8.95
N VAL A 376 2.87 6.64 9.50
CA VAL A 376 2.79 6.05 10.85
C VAL A 376 3.58 4.73 10.92
N LEU A 377 3.44 3.86 9.92
CA LEU A 377 4.21 2.61 9.83
C LEU A 377 5.71 2.88 9.66
N ASP A 378 6.08 3.85 8.81
CA ASP A 378 7.48 4.24 8.59
C ASP A 378 8.14 4.76 9.89
N ALA A 379 7.43 5.60 10.64
CA ALA A 379 7.91 6.11 11.92
C ALA A 379 8.04 5.00 12.98
N ALA A 380 7.09 4.07 13.03
CA ALA A 380 7.17 2.92 13.94
C ALA A 380 8.36 2.00 13.59
N ALA A 381 8.61 1.77 12.29
CA ALA A 381 9.79 1.03 11.83
C ALA A 381 11.10 1.72 12.26
N CYS A 382 11.14 3.05 12.16
CA CYS A 382 12.27 3.85 12.62
C CYS A 382 12.46 3.78 14.14
N LEU A 383 11.37 3.89 14.92
CA LEU A 383 11.40 3.77 16.38
C LEU A 383 11.96 2.41 16.81
N LEU A 384 11.54 1.33 16.18
CA LEU A 384 12.00 -0.03 16.47
C LEU A 384 13.41 -0.34 15.91
N GLY A 385 14.08 0.64 15.29
CA GLY A 385 15.45 0.52 14.80
C GLY A 385 15.58 -0.32 13.53
N LEU A 386 14.49 -0.50 12.77
CA LEU A 386 14.49 -1.30 11.54
C LEU A 386 14.99 -0.50 10.33
N CYS A 387 14.83 0.81 10.34
CA CYS A 387 15.28 1.68 9.26
C CYS A 387 15.60 3.10 9.74
N ARG A 388 16.44 3.80 8.98
CA ARG A 388 16.66 5.25 9.10
C ARG A 388 16.29 6.01 7.83
N GLU A 389 16.51 5.36 6.69
CA GLU A 389 16.25 5.89 5.36
C GLU A 389 15.41 4.91 4.53
N ARG A 390 14.61 5.47 3.64
CA ARG A 390 13.84 4.73 2.64
C ARG A 390 14.64 4.64 1.34
N THR A 391 15.27 3.50 1.11
CA THR A 391 16.05 3.23 -0.12
C THR A 391 15.18 2.85 -1.32
N TYR A 392 13.95 2.34 -1.08
CA TYR A 392 12.94 2.09 -2.09
C TYR A 392 11.53 2.24 -1.49
N GLU A 393 10.51 2.33 -2.34
CA GLU A 393 9.12 2.56 -1.94
C GLU A 393 8.62 1.52 -0.92
N ALA A 394 7.86 1.97 0.08
CA ALA A 394 7.30 1.15 1.17
C ALA A 394 8.31 0.35 2.03
N ARG A 395 9.64 0.50 1.84
CA ARG A 395 10.65 -0.28 2.58
C ARG A 395 10.44 -0.30 4.11
N PRO A 396 10.28 0.83 4.81
CA PRO A 396 10.13 0.82 6.27
C PRO A 396 8.91 0.01 6.72
N ALA A 397 7.76 0.24 6.11
CA ALA A 397 6.53 -0.51 6.39
C ALA A 397 6.68 -2.03 6.16
N LEU A 398 7.41 -2.43 5.11
CA LEU A 398 7.69 -3.85 4.82
C LEU A 398 8.64 -4.48 5.85
N LEU A 399 9.66 -3.74 6.31
CA LEU A 399 10.55 -4.21 7.37
C LEU A 399 9.79 -4.38 8.68
N LEU A 400 8.90 -3.44 9.02
CA LEU A 400 8.03 -3.54 10.19
C LEU A 400 7.12 -4.76 10.12
N GLU A 401 6.49 -4.99 8.97
CA GLU A 401 5.63 -6.15 8.75
C GLU A 401 6.43 -7.46 8.90
N SER A 402 7.64 -7.52 8.35
CA SER A 402 8.46 -8.72 8.45
C SER A 402 8.90 -9.01 9.88
N GLU A 403 9.28 -7.97 10.63
CA GLU A 403 9.59 -8.07 12.05
C GLU A 403 8.36 -8.57 12.84
N ALA A 404 7.17 -8.01 12.59
CA ALA A 404 5.92 -8.45 13.20
C ALA A 404 5.58 -9.92 12.87
N MET A 405 5.87 -10.35 11.64
CA MET A 405 5.61 -11.72 11.19
C MET A 405 6.43 -12.76 11.96
N LYS A 406 7.58 -12.39 12.55
CA LYS A 406 8.35 -13.28 13.44
C LYS A 406 7.53 -13.69 14.67
N ALA A 407 6.79 -12.76 15.27
CA ALA A 407 5.88 -13.05 16.39
C ALA A 407 4.70 -13.92 15.95
N VAL A 408 4.07 -13.58 14.82
CA VAL A 408 2.93 -14.34 14.26
C VAL A 408 3.29 -15.81 14.05
N ILE A 409 4.48 -16.09 13.51
CA ILE A 409 4.92 -17.45 13.21
C ILE A 409 5.23 -18.25 14.47
N ARG A 410 5.80 -17.63 15.51
CA ARG A 410 6.05 -18.30 16.79
C ARG A 410 4.75 -18.76 17.47
N GLU A 411 3.67 -18.04 17.23
CA GLU A 411 2.34 -18.32 17.80
C GLU A 411 1.44 -19.14 16.85
N ALA A 412 1.94 -19.48 15.66
CA ALA A 412 1.21 -20.29 14.69
C ALA A 412 1.10 -21.74 15.17
N LYS A 413 -0.12 -22.27 15.21
CA LYS A 413 -0.37 -23.69 15.51
C LYS A 413 -0.46 -24.48 14.22
N ASN A 414 0.28 -25.59 14.11
CA ASN A 414 0.37 -26.41 12.90
C ASN A 414 0.72 -25.60 11.62
N GLY A 415 1.47 -24.50 11.78
CA GLY A 415 1.82 -23.60 10.68
C GLY A 415 0.70 -22.68 10.18
N SER A 416 -0.48 -22.67 10.82
CA SER A 416 -1.58 -21.78 10.43
C SER A 416 -1.32 -20.34 10.89
N ILE A 417 -1.09 -19.44 9.93
CA ILE A 417 -0.93 -17.99 10.16
C ILE A 417 -2.27 -17.37 10.57
N ASP A 418 -3.36 -17.75 9.92
CA ASP A 418 -4.70 -17.23 10.25
C ASP A 418 -5.10 -17.58 11.68
N TYR A 419 -4.71 -18.76 12.18
CA TYR A 419 -4.89 -19.12 13.58
C TYR A 419 -4.18 -18.14 14.53
N ALA A 420 -2.93 -17.78 14.24
CA ALA A 420 -2.17 -16.83 15.06
C ALA A 420 -2.78 -15.43 15.00
N LEU A 421 -3.14 -14.94 13.81
CA LEU A 421 -3.70 -13.61 13.61
C LEU A 421 -5.07 -13.44 14.30
N ASN A 422 -5.92 -14.47 14.27
CA ASN A 422 -7.20 -14.45 14.99
C ASN A 422 -7.04 -14.40 16.52
N ARG A 423 -5.86 -14.72 17.05
CA ARG A 423 -5.54 -14.69 18.48
C ARG A 423 -4.61 -13.55 18.87
N THR A 424 -4.30 -12.62 17.96
CA THR A 424 -3.32 -11.55 18.19
C THR A 424 -3.57 -10.79 19.49
N GLU A 425 -4.81 -10.41 19.79
CA GLU A 425 -5.15 -9.72 21.05
C GLU A 425 -4.76 -10.54 22.28
N SER A 426 -5.15 -11.82 22.32
CA SER A 426 -4.85 -12.73 23.43
C SER A 426 -3.34 -12.96 23.58
N VAL A 427 -2.62 -13.03 22.45
CA VAL A 427 -1.17 -13.17 22.42
C VAL A 427 -0.50 -11.92 22.98
N LEU A 428 -0.84 -10.73 22.48
CA LEU A 428 -0.27 -9.46 22.96
C LEU A 428 -0.58 -9.24 24.45
N SER A 429 -1.80 -9.60 24.88
CA SER A 429 -2.22 -9.53 26.29
C SER A 429 -1.35 -10.43 27.17
N LYS A 430 -1.13 -11.69 26.78
CA LYS A 430 -0.27 -12.64 27.52
C LYS A 430 1.19 -12.19 27.58
N LYS A 431 1.66 -11.47 26.57
CA LYS A 431 3.01 -10.90 26.52
C LYS A 431 3.14 -9.58 27.28
N GLY A 432 2.05 -9.06 27.87
CA GLY A 432 2.06 -7.82 28.65
C GLY A 432 2.21 -6.55 27.80
N ILE A 433 1.90 -6.62 26.51
CA ILE A 433 2.18 -5.56 25.51
C ILE A 433 0.94 -5.20 24.70
N LEU A 434 -0.25 -5.45 25.22
CA LEU A 434 -1.50 -5.05 24.58
C LEU A 434 -1.83 -3.61 24.95
N LEU A 435 -1.89 -2.74 23.93
CA LEU A 435 -2.52 -1.43 24.01
C LEU A 435 -3.82 -1.46 23.22
N LYS A 436 -4.94 -1.07 23.85
CA LYS A 436 -6.22 -0.92 23.15
C LYS A 436 -6.27 0.39 22.36
N PRO A 437 -6.90 0.41 21.17
CA PRO A 437 -7.11 1.64 20.39
C PRO A 437 -7.75 2.77 21.20
N VAL A 438 -7.16 3.96 21.11
CA VAL A 438 -7.74 5.19 21.69
C VAL A 438 -8.39 5.98 20.57
N ILE A 439 -9.72 6.11 20.62
CA ILE A 439 -10.50 6.82 19.59
C ILE A 439 -11.15 8.06 20.22
N LYS A 440 -10.93 9.22 19.61
CA LYS A 440 -11.62 10.48 19.97
C LYS A 440 -12.70 10.81 18.96
N SER A 441 -13.74 11.52 19.38
CA SER A 441 -14.75 12.06 18.46
C SER A 441 -14.58 13.58 18.38
N GLU A 442 -14.48 14.11 17.17
CA GLU A 442 -14.29 15.54 16.91
C GLU A 442 -15.00 15.91 15.60
N ASN A 443 -15.82 16.97 15.62
CA ASN A 443 -16.53 17.50 14.45
C ASN A 443 -17.28 16.43 13.62
N GLY A 444 -17.97 15.51 14.31
CA GLY A 444 -18.73 14.43 13.67
C GLY A 444 -17.87 13.30 13.07
N LYS A 445 -16.54 13.34 13.26
CA LYS A 445 -15.59 12.31 12.81
C LYS A 445 -15.00 11.58 14.01
N ARG A 446 -14.52 10.35 13.79
CA ARG A 446 -13.75 9.58 14.78
C ARG A 446 -12.26 9.55 14.42
N ILE A 447 -11.40 9.84 15.39
CA ILE A 447 -9.95 9.96 15.20
C ILE A 447 -9.26 8.84 15.98
N LEU A 448 -8.53 7.96 15.28
CA LEU A 448 -7.68 6.97 15.93
C LEU A 448 -6.36 7.63 16.35
N MET A 449 -6.19 7.81 17.66
CA MET A 449 -5.01 8.44 18.24
C MET A 449 -3.79 7.52 18.08
N THR A 450 -2.72 8.03 17.48
CA THR A 450 -1.46 7.29 17.32
C THR A 450 -0.38 7.76 18.28
N SER A 451 -0.47 8.97 18.84
CA SER A 451 0.42 9.41 19.92
C SER A 451 0.47 8.46 21.13
N PRO A 452 -0.66 7.93 21.66
CA PRO A 452 -0.63 6.93 22.72
C PRO A 452 0.10 5.63 22.32
N LEU A 453 -0.03 5.20 21.06
CA LEU A 453 0.70 4.05 20.53
C LEU A 453 2.21 4.30 20.57
N PHE A 454 2.69 5.44 20.07
CA PHE A 454 4.13 5.76 20.08
C PHE A 454 4.69 5.93 21.49
N ARG A 455 3.92 6.53 22.40
CA ARG A 455 4.30 6.60 23.82
C ARG A 455 4.46 5.20 24.42
N PHE A 456 3.49 4.32 24.15
CA PHE A 456 3.54 2.94 24.61
C PHE A 456 4.74 2.17 24.05
N LEU A 457 5.02 2.30 22.75
CA LEU A 457 6.19 1.66 22.13
C LEU A 457 7.49 2.14 22.79
N LEU A 458 7.62 3.45 23.03
CA LEU A 458 8.78 4.04 23.68
C LEU A 458 8.98 3.49 25.10
N ASP A 459 7.91 3.41 25.89
CA ASP A 459 7.96 2.90 27.27
C ASP A 459 8.25 1.39 27.33
N ASN A 460 8.06 0.66 26.21
CA ASN A 460 8.23 -0.79 26.14
C ASN A 460 9.38 -1.22 25.22
N MET A 461 10.33 -0.35 24.89
CA MET A 461 11.48 -0.68 24.00
C MET A 461 12.35 -1.86 24.47
N GLY A 462 12.26 -2.24 25.75
CA GLY A 462 12.93 -3.44 26.30
C GLY A 462 12.21 -4.77 26.04
N ALA A 463 10.98 -4.75 25.52
CA ALA A 463 10.22 -5.95 25.17
C ALA A 463 10.69 -6.57 23.85
N ASP A 464 10.17 -7.75 23.51
CA ASP A 464 10.46 -8.40 22.23
C ASP A 464 9.92 -7.55 21.07
N ARG A 465 10.87 -7.04 20.27
CA ARG A 465 10.64 -6.16 19.12
C ARG A 465 9.63 -6.71 18.12
N SER A 466 9.60 -8.02 17.91
CA SER A 466 8.66 -8.66 16.98
C SER A 466 7.21 -8.51 17.44
N PHE A 467 6.97 -8.55 18.74
CA PHE A 467 5.63 -8.34 19.24
C PHE A 467 5.24 -6.86 19.36
N LEU A 468 6.20 -5.95 19.59
CA LEU A 468 5.95 -4.50 19.48
C LEU A 468 5.56 -4.12 18.04
N ALA A 469 6.24 -4.68 17.04
CA ALA A 469 5.87 -4.51 15.64
C ALA A 469 4.47 -5.07 15.35
N LEU A 470 4.14 -6.26 15.88
CA LEU A 470 2.80 -6.84 15.76
C LEU A 470 1.71 -5.96 16.40
N LEU A 471 2.00 -5.36 17.56
CA LEU A 471 1.08 -4.42 18.21
C LEU A 471 0.72 -3.24 17.30
N VAL A 472 1.69 -2.67 16.56
CA VAL A 472 1.43 -1.53 15.66
C VAL A 472 0.39 -1.88 14.60
N HIS A 473 0.59 -2.99 13.89
CA HIS A 473 -0.35 -3.45 12.86
C HIS A 473 -1.73 -3.76 13.45
N TYR A 474 -1.77 -4.44 14.60
CA TYR A 474 -3.01 -4.78 15.28
C TYR A 474 -3.77 -3.53 15.78
N TYR A 475 -3.08 -2.58 16.40
CA TYR A 475 -3.67 -1.34 16.93
C TYR A 475 -4.34 -0.53 15.82
N ILE A 476 -3.67 -0.37 14.67
CA ILE A 476 -4.22 0.35 13.51
C ILE A 476 -5.41 -0.41 12.93
N ALA A 477 -5.26 -1.71 12.66
CA ALA A 477 -6.34 -2.51 12.08
C ALA A 477 -7.59 -2.53 12.98
N GLN A 478 -7.40 -2.78 14.28
CA GLN A 478 -8.50 -2.79 15.25
C GLN A 478 -9.15 -1.43 15.39
N GLY A 479 -8.38 -0.35 15.55
CA GLY A 479 -8.95 0.99 15.72
C GLY A 479 -9.72 1.44 14.48
N MET A 480 -9.21 1.19 13.28
CA MET A 480 -9.92 1.51 12.04
C MET A 480 -11.18 0.65 11.84
N PHE A 481 -11.14 -0.62 12.25
CA PHE A 481 -12.32 -1.47 12.31
C PHE A 481 -13.39 -0.91 13.26
N GLU A 482 -13.01 -0.54 14.49
CA GLU A 482 -13.94 0.06 15.46
C GLU A 482 -14.57 1.36 14.95
N ILE A 483 -13.79 2.19 14.24
CA ILE A 483 -14.30 3.41 13.62
C ILE A 483 -15.31 3.09 12.52
N VAL A 484 -14.96 2.23 11.56
CA VAL A 484 -15.84 1.99 10.40
C VAL A 484 -17.11 1.21 10.80
N SER A 485 -16.99 0.29 11.76
CA SER A 485 -18.13 -0.49 12.28
C SER A 485 -19.13 0.38 13.04
N PHE A 486 -18.70 1.51 13.62
CA PHE A 486 -19.62 2.45 14.28
C PHE A 486 -20.64 3.05 13.30
N TRP A 487 -20.25 3.25 12.05
CA TRP A 487 -21.10 3.89 11.03
C TRP A 487 -21.95 2.90 10.23
N GLY A 488 -21.75 1.60 10.44
CA GLY A 488 -22.70 0.52 10.11
C GLY A 488 -23.21 0.48 8.67
N ASN A 489 -22.51 -0.23 7.79
CA ASN A 489 -23.06 -0.70 6.51
C ASN A 489 -22.72 -2.18 6.29
N GLU A 490 -23.56 -2.86 5.50
CA GLU A 490 -23.19 -4.15 4.89
C GLU A 490 -22.11 -3.91 3.81
N ASN A 491 -21.10 -4.78 3.75
CA ASN A 491 -19.94 -4.69 2.83
C ASN A 491 -18.97 -3.54 3.17
N ILE A 492 -18.14 -3.78 4.18
CA ILE A 492 -16.99 -2.94 4.50
C ILE A 492 -15.81 -3.39 3.64
N PHE A 493 -15.08 -2.45 3.03
CA PHE A 493 -13.89 -2.72 2.23
C PHE A 493 -12.61 -2.24 2.94
N PHE A 494 -11.50 -2.92 2.72
CA PHE A 494 -10.16 -2.44 3.08
C PHE A 494 -9.28 -2.35 1.82
N THR A 495 -8.77 -1.15 1.54
CA THR A 495 -8.07 -0.80 0.31
C THR A 495 -7.03 0.32 0.57
N GLY A 496 -6.34 0.78 -0.48
CA GLY A 496 -5.16 1.64 -0.40
C GLY A 496 -3.85 0.84 -0.32
N GLY A 497 -2.71 1.48 -0.59
CA GLY A 497 -1.41 0.78 -0.66
C GLY A 497 -1.01 0.02 0.62
N CYS A 498 -1.48 0.45 1.80
CA CYS A 498 -1.23 -0.28 3.05
C CYS A 498 -2.09 -1.55 3.20
N ALA A 499 -3.10 -1.77 2.34
CA ALA A 499 -3.85 -3.02 2.30
C ALA A 499 -3.06 -4.20 1.69
N TYR A 500 -1.85 -3.95 1.16
CA TYR A 500 -0.87 -5.00 0.92
C TYR A 500 -0.31 -5.63 2.18
N ASN A 501 -0.39 -4.92 3.32
CA ASN A 501 0.08 -5.45 4.59
C ASN A 501 -0.73 -6.68 4.99
N ARG A 502 -0.09 -7.85 4.98
CA ARG A 502 -0.76 -9.14 5.20
C ARG A 502 -1.35 -9.25 6.59
N ILE A 503 -0.68 -8.70 7.60
CA ILE A 503 -1.16 -8.77 8.99
C ILE A 503 -2.48 -8.01 9.12
N MET A 504 -2.52 -6.76 8.65
CA MET A 504 -3.72 -5.92 8.69
C MET A 504 -4.83 -6.51 7.80
N ALA A 505 -4.50 -6.87 6.55
CA ALA A 505 -5.47 -7.39 5.59
C ALA A 505 -6.09 -8.71 6.05
N SER A 506 -5.29 -9.68 6.52
CA SER A 506 -5.80 -10.95 7.04
C SER A 506 -6.62 -10.77 8.32
N TRP A 507 -6.19 -9.89 9.24
CA TRP A 507 -6.95 -9.62 10.45
C TRP A 507 -8.32 -9.00 10.15
N LEU A 508 -8.36 -7.99 9.27
CA LEU A 508 -9.61 -7.34 8.85
C LEU A 508 -10.51 -8.30 8.07
N ALA A 509 -9.95 -9.13 7.18
CA ALA A 509 -10.70 -10.16 6.47
C ALA A 509 -11.31 -11.19 7.44
N GLY A 510 -10.60 -11.57 8.50
CA GLY A 510 -11.13 -12.40 9.58
C GLY A 510 -12.31 -11.78 10.35
N LYS A 511 -12.51 -10.46 10.24
CA LYS A 511 -13.67 -9.72 10.76
C LYS A 511 -14.78 -9.52 9.72
N GLY A 512 -14.67 -10.11 8.54
CA GLY A 512 -15.65 -9.99 7.45
C GLY A 512 -15.47 -8.77 6.57
N ILE A 513 -14.33 -8.06 6.66
CA ILE A 513 -14.01 -6.96 5.74
C ILE A 513 -13.52 -7.52 4.41
N LEU A 514 -14.04 -6.97 3.31
CA LEU A 514 -13.72 -7.39 1.96
C LEU A 514 -12.44 -6.71 1.46
N LEU A 515 -11.56 -7.49 0.81
CA LEU A 515 -10.40 -6.99 0.09
C LEU A 515 -10.73 -6.85 -1.42
N PRO A 516 -10.12 -5.91 -2.15
CA PRO A 516 -10.35 -5.75 -3.59
C PRO A 516 -9.87 -6.97 -4.39
N ARG A 517 -10.54 -7.24 -5.53
CA ARG A 517 -10.12 -8.28 -6.49
C ARG A 517 -9.15 -7.76 -7.57
N VAL A 518 -8.82 -6.47 -7.49
CA VAL A 518 -7.81 -5.75 -8.27
C VAL A 518 -6.65 -5.35 -7.35
N SER A 519 -5.69 -4.55 -7.84
CA SER A 519 -4.67 -3.97 -6.95
C SER A 519 -5.38 -3.11 -5.88
N PRO A 520 -5.10 -3.31 -4.59
CA PRO A 520 -5.54 -2.39 -3.53
C PRO A 520 -4.81 -1.05 -3.55
N GLY A 521 -3.64 -0.94 -4.19
CA GLY A 521 -2.89 0.30 -4.32
C GLY A 521 -3.28 1.10 -5.57
N ASP A 522 -2.42 2.03 -5.95
CA ASP A 522 -2.67 3.06 -6.98
C ASP A 522 -2.98 2.48 -8.37
N GLY A 523 -2.43 1.31 -8.69
CA GLY A 523 -2.72 0.57 -9.91
C GLY A 523 -4.20 0.17 -10.05
N GLY A 524 -4.99 0.22 -8.97
CA GLY A 524 -6.44 0.04 -8.97
C GLY A 524 -7.26 1.32 -9.13
N ILE A 525 -6.68 2.51 -8.97
CA ILE A 525 -7.43 3.78 -8.84
C ILE A 525 -8.24 4.10 -10.09
N ALA A 526 -7.72 3.84 -11.29
CA ALA A 526 -8.42 4.17 -12.53
C ALA A 526 -9.78 3.47 -12.66
N LEU A 527 -9.91 2.24 -12.14
CA LEU A 527 -11.19 1.54 -12.08
C LEU A 527 -12.20 2.29 -11.19
N GLY A 528 -11.75 2.75 -10.02
CA GLY A 528 -12.59 3.49 -9.10
C GLY A 528 -12.98 4.88 -9.61
N GLN A 529 -12.05 5.58 -10.25
CA GLN A 529 -12.32 6.85 -10.94
C GLN A 529 -13.37 6.70 -12.04
N ALA A 530 -13.30 5.62 -12.84
CA ALA A 530 -14.26 5.35 -13.89
C ALA A 530 -15.65 5.04 -13.32
N ALA A 531 -15.73 4.24 -12.25
CA ALA A 531 -16.98 3.93 -11.57
C ALA A 531 -17.60 5.18 -10.90
N ALA A 532 -16.80 5.98 -10.21
CA ALA A 532 -17.25 7.19 -9.53
C ALA A 532 -17.80 8.26 -10.51
N ALA A 533 -17.22 8.35 -11.71
CA ALA A 533 -17.65 9.30 -12.73
C ALA A 533 -19.12 9.11 -13.17
N LEU A 534 -19.69 7.92 -13.01
CA LEU A 534 -21.10 7.64 -13.31
C LEU A 534 -22.07 8.40 -12.39
N PHE A 535 -21.59 8.85 -11.22
CA PHE A 535 -22.39 9.52 -10.19
C PHE A 535 -22.26 11.04 -10.18
N GLN A 536 -21.25 11.59 -10.85
CA GLN A 536 -20.85 12.99 -10.74
C GLN A 536 -21.18 13.78 -12.01
N ASP A 537 -21.49 15.07 -11.83
CA ASP A 537 -21.56 16.01 -12.93
C ASP A 537 -20.14 16.36 -13.39
N GLY A 538 -19.82 16.06 -14.64
CA GLY A 538 -18.58 16.53 -15.24
C GLY A 538 -18.62 18.04 -15.44
N LYS A 539 -17.58 18.73 -14.98
CA LYS A 539 -17.39 20.14 -15.28
C LYS A 539 -16.77 20.27 -16.67
N ASN A 540 -17.31 21.18 -17.47
CA ASN A 540 -16.56 21.76 -18.57
C ASN A 540 -15.74 22.87 -17.91
N ASP A 541 -14.48 22.60 -17.60
CA ASP A 541 -13.58 23.63 -17.07
C ASP A 541 -13.40 24.76 -18.08
#